data_AF-A0A368FRR5-F1
#
_entry.id   AF-A0A368FRR5-F1
#
_cell.length_a   1.000
_cell.length_b   1.000
_cell.length_c   1.000
_cell.angle_alpha   90.00
_cell.angle_beta   90.00
_cell.angle_gamma   90.00
#
_symmetry.space_group_name_H-M   'P 1'
#
loop_
_entity.id
_entity.type
_entity.pdbx_description
1 polymer ?
#
loop_
_entity_poly.entity_id
_entity_poly.type
_entity_poly.pdbx_seq_one_letter_code
_entity_poly.pdbx_strand_id
1 'polypeptide(L)'
;MSSPCYSVAAEKELQSYHESCNGDAVEVERMTRIANSFKNGEITDEVLEACPELATMFKQYEKLKYRKIILERSLKEQLAKNAKSGCSSSGKCADKEGAKTVTKQDKGRKENAGNGGGGCKQKKYNYVTVKDYGSSMLSRLTDIFKKAIEEAFPAVEGVAVTLTEATNAKFGDYQCNSAMALCAKLKASGQGMKPSEVAAQIAAKVPTCDLIEKIEVVPAGFINVFLNKSFIEKQIGTIASKGVQLPKVETKKVIVDFSSPNIAKEMHVGHLRSTIIGDSICRLLETVGFNVLRINHIGDWGTQFGMLIAHLYDKYPDFMNQPPPISDLQAFYKESKKRFDEDSEFKKRAYDCVVKLQSYDQEILNAWTMICNISKKYNQLVYDRLDIVLEDVGESFYQKKMVTLVDDLKKIQSNNFREEEGRLLYFPANCEVPLTIVKSDGGYTYDTSDLAALRYRLHEKKADWIVYVVDAGQNLHFETVFAAARELGWYDEAVQRVEHVAFGLVLGEDRLVMESLYLLHKLVIIDRQ
;
A
#
# COMPACT_ATOMS: atom_id res chain seq x y z
N MET A 1 -74.66 59.07 2.24
CA MET A 1 -74.58 57.67 1.74
C MET A 1 -73.18 57.48 1.18
N SER A 2 -72.51 56.45 1.67
CA SER A 2 -71.07 56.18 1.61
C SER A 2 -70.63 55.40 0.37
N SER A 3 -69.39 55.67 -0.08
CA SER A 3 -68.56 54.95 -1.08
C SER A 3 -68.96 55.08 -2.57
N PRO A 4 -67.96 55.16 -3.50
CA PRO A 4 -66.90 54.15 -3.64
C PRO A 4 -65.50 54.74 -3.87
N CYS A 5 -64.68 54.79 -2.81
CA CYS A 5 -63.22 54.85 -2.96
C CYS A 5 -62.58 53.44 -3.02
N TYR A 6 -63.41 52.40 -3.01
CA TYR A 6 -63.01 50.98 -2.99
C TYR A 6 -62.89 50.33 -4.39
N SER A 7 -63.41 50.93 -5.47
CA SER A 7 -63.44 50.25 -6.79
C SER A 7 -62.10 50.27 -7.52
N VAL A 8 -61.36 51.39 -7.48
CA VAL A 8 -60.13 51.56 -8.27
C VAL A 8 -58.94 50.77 -7.69
N ALA A 9 -58.89 50.61 -6.36
CA ALA A 9 -57.86 49.80 -5.70
C ALA A 9 -58.08 48.30 -5.97
N ALA A 10 -59.33 47.84 -5.90
CA ALA A 10 -59.70 46.45 -6.19
C ALA A 10 -59.46 46.08 -7.67
N GLU A 11 -59.70 46.99 -8.62
CA GLU A 11 -59.42 46.76 -10.04
C GLU A 11 -57.91 46.62 -10.33
N LYS A 12 -57.06 47.43 -9.69
CA LYS A 12 -55.59 47.30 -9.83
C LYS A 12 -55.07 46.01 -9.21
N GLU A 13 -55.61 45.59 -8.07
CA GLU A 13 -55.27 44.29 -7.48
C GLU A 13 -55.72 43.14 -8.39
N LEU A 14 -56.94 43.17 -8.93
CA LEU A 14 -57.44 42.16 -9.87
C LEU A 14 -56.58 42.07 -11.14
N GLN A 15 -56.11 43.19 -11.67
CA GLN A 15 -55.26 43.22 -12.85
C GLN A 15 -53.86 42.68 -12.57
N SER A 16 -53.28 43.02 -11.40
CA SER A 16 -52.05 42.40 -10.88
C SER A 16 -52.20 40.89 -10.69
N TYR A 17 -53.33 40.42 -10.14
CA TYR A 17 -53.61 39.00 -10.00
C TYR A 17 -53.76 38.31 -11.36
N HIS A 18 -54.38 38.97 -12.34
CA HIS A 18 -54.54 38.41 -13.67
C HIS A 18 -53.20 38.29 -14.42
N GLU A 19 -52.32 39.28 -14.29
CA GLU A 19 -50.96 39.25 -14.84
C GLU A 19 -50.11 38.18 -14.14
N SER A 20 -50.22 38.04 -12.82
CA SER A 20 -49.57 36.95 -12.06
C SER A 20 -50.05 35.58 -12.51
N CYS A 21 -51.38 35.37 -12.62
CA CYS A 21 -51.95 34.11 -13.09
C CYS A 21 -51.53 33.75 -14.52
N ASN A 22 -51.38 34.75 -15.40
CA ASN A 22 -50.84 34.52 -16.75
C ASN A 22 -49.35 34.15 -16.71
N GLY A 23 -48.56 34.79 -15.85
CA GLY A 23 -47.16 34.41 -15.62
C GLY A 23 -47.02 32.98 -15.12
N ASP A 24 -47.84 32.60 -14.14
CA ASP A 24 -47.87 31.25 -13.58
C ASP A 24 -48.31 30.20 -14.62
N ALA A 25 -49.28 30.53 -15.48
CA ALA A 25 -49.71 29.64 -16.56
C ALA A 25 -48.60 29.35 -17.58
N VAL A 26 -47.82 30.37 -17.95
CA VAL A 26 -46.67 30.23 -18.85
C VAL A 26 -45.57 29.37 -18.21
N GLU A 27 -45.30 29.54 -16.91
CA GLU A 27 -44.30 28.75 -16.20
C GLU A 27 -44.74 27.29 -16.02
N VAL A 28 -46.03 27.03 -15.79
CA VAL A 28 -46.60 25.67 -15.76
C VAL A 28 -46.43 24.98 -17.12
N GLU A 29 -46.66 25.69 -18.22
CA GLU A 29 -46.49 25.14 -19.57
C GLU A 29 -45.02 24.86 -19.89
N ARG A 30 -44.09 25.73 -19.44
CA ARG A 30 -42.65 25.52 -19.53
C ARG A 30 -42.20 24.28 -18.72
N MET A 31 -42.64 24.17 -17.46
CA MET A 31 -42.34 23.03 -16.60
C MET A 31 -42.92 21.71 -17.14
N THR A 32 -44.09 21.77 -17.78
CA THR A 32 -44.70 20.60 -18.44
C THR A 32 -43.88 20.12 -19.64
N ARG A 33 -43.33 21.03 -20.44
CA ARG A 33 -42.41 20.69 -21.56
C ARG A 33 -41.11 20.06 -21.07
N ILE A 34 -40.53 20.61 -19.99
CA ILE A 34 -39.33 20.06 -19.35
C ILE A 34 -39.62 18.65 -18.81
N ALA A 35 -40.73 18.45 -18.09
CA ALA A 35 -41.10 17.15 -17.54
C ALA A 35 -41.34 16.09 -18.63
N ASN A 36 -41.95 16.46 -19.75
CA ASN A 36 -42.15 15.56 -20.89
C ASN A 36 -40.81 15.18 -21.56
N SER A 37 -39.87 16.13 -21.68
CA SER A 37 -38.54 15.86 -22.24
C SER A 37 -37.76 14.87 -21.35
N PHE A 38 -37.82 15.03 -20.02
CA PHE A 38 -37.26 14.07 -19.06
C PHE A 38 -37.90 12.68 -19.18
N LYS A 39 -39.22 12.61 -19.35
CA LYS A 39 -39.95 11.33 -19.46
C LYS A 39 -39.60 10.57 -20.74
N ASN A 40 -39.27 11.29 -21.81
CA ASN A 40 -38.88 10.71 -23.10
C ASN A 40 -37.37 10.48 -23.24
N GLY A 41 -36.55 10.91 -22.25
CA GLY A 41 -35.10 10.78 -22.30
C GLY A 41 -34.41 11.73 -23.27
N GLU A 42 -35.07 12.81 -23.69
CA GLU A 42 -34.55 13.80 -24.62
C GLU A 42 -33.88 14.94 -23.84
N ILE A 43 -32.58 15.13 -24.05
CA ILE A 43 -31.81 16.22 -23.44
C ILE A 43 -31.85 17.42 -24.38
N THR A 44 -32.88 18.27 -24.22
CA THR A 44 -33.05 19.51 -24.98
C THR A 44 -32.34 20.68 -24.29
N ASP A 45 -32.09 21.78 -25.02
CA ASP A 45 -31.43 22.97 -24.46
C ASP A 45 -32.24 23.58 -23.29
N GLU A 46 -33.58 23.50 -23.34
CA GLU A 46 -34.47 23.93 -22.24
C GLU A 46 -34.26 23.10 -20.95
N VAL A 47 -33.98 21.80 -21.07
CA VAL A 47 -33.67 20.90 -19.93
C VAL A 47 -32.30 21.22 -19.33
N LEU A 48 -31.32 21.53 -20.18
CA LEU A 48 -29.97 21.90 -19.75
C LEU A 48 -29.95 23.27 -19.05
N GLU A 49 -30.77 24.23 -19.50
CA GLU A 49 -30.93 25.52 -18.83
C GLU A 49 -31.64 25.40 -17.47
N ALA A 50 -32.65 24.52 -17.36
CA ALA A 50 -33.39 24.31 -16.12
C ALA A 50 -32.57 23.54 -15.06
N CYS A 51 -31.55 22.78 -15.45
CA CYS A 51 -30.71 21.99 -14.56
C CYS A 51 -29.21 22.21 -14.81
N PRO A 52 -28.60 23.23 -14.18
CA PRO A 52 -27.20 23.62 -14.41
C PRO A 52 -26.17 22.51 -14.12
N GLU A 53 -26.47 21.64 -13.15
CA GLU A 53 -25.64 20.48 -12.80
C GLU A 53 -25.65 19.44 -13.93
N LEU A 54 -26.82 19.16 -14.52
CA LEU A 54 -26.97 18.26 -15.66
C LEU A 54 -26.24 18.81 -16.89
N ALA A 55 -26.31 20.12 -17.13
CA ALA A 55 -25.57 20.78 -18.21
C ALA A 55 -24.05 20.64 -18.04
N THR A 56 -23.56 20.80 -16.81
CA THR A 56 -22.14 20.62 -16.49
C THR A 56 -21.71 19.18 -16.73
N MET A 57 -22.51 18.21 -16.27
CA MET A 57 -22.26 16.78 -16.47
C MET A 57 -22.30 16.38 -17.95
N PHE A 58 -23.26 16.88 -18.72
CA PHE A 58 -23.36 16.60 -20.16
C PHE A 58 -22.16 17.17 -20.94
N LYS A 59 -21.73 18.39 -20.59
CA LYS A 59 -20.53 19.00 -21.18
C LYS A 59 -19.25 18.23 -20.82
N GLN A 60 -19.14 17.73 -19.59
CA GLN A 60 -18.03 16.86 -19.19
C GLN A 60 -18.07 15.52 -19.93
N TYR A 61 -19.25 14.92 -20.09
CA TYR A 61 -19.46 13.68 -20.82
C TYR A 61 -19.00 13.81 -22.28
N GLU A 62 -19.45 14.84 -23.00
CA GLU A 62 -19.04 15.08 -24.40
C GLU A 62 -17.53 15.38 -24.51
N LYS A 63 -16.96 16.12 -23.55
CA LYS A 63 -15.51 16.35 -23.47
C LYS A 63 -14.72 15.04 -23.27
N LEU A 64 -15.20 14.15 -22.40
CA LEU A 64 -14.58 12.84 -22.14
C LEU A 64 -14.71 11.90 -23.35
N LYS A 65 -15.87 11.88 -23.99
CA LYS A 65 -16.14 11.11 -25.21
C LYS A 65 -15.21 11.55 -26.35
N TYR A 66 -15.04 12.86 -26.55
CA TYR A 66 -14.10 13.39 -27.54
C TYR A 66 -12.64 13.03 -27.20
N ARG A 67 -12.25 13.12 -25.92
CA ARG A 67 -10.91 12.74 -25.46
C ARG A 67 -10.61 11.26 -25.70
N LYS A 68 -11.59 10.38 -25.49
CA LYS A 68 -11.47 8.93 -25.77
C LYS A 68 -11.13 8.69 -27.25
N ILE A 69 -11.87 9.31 -28.17
CA ILE A 69 -11.64 9.17 -29.63
C ILE A 69 -10.24 9.63 -30.03
N ILE A 70 -9.75 10.74 -29.48
CA ILE A 70 -8.39 11.24 -29.76
C ILE A 70 -7.33 10.25 -29.27
N LEU A 71 -7.48 9.73 -28.05
CA LEU A 71 -6.53 8.78 -27.47
C LEU A 71 -6.48 7.47 -28.27
N GLU A 72 -7.63 6.94 -28.68
CA GLU A 72 -7.72 5.76 -29.53
C GLU A 72 -7.01 5.97 -30.88
N ARG A 73 -7.19 7.15 -31.49
CA ARG A 73 -6.50 7.51 -32.73
C ARG A 73 -4.99 7.61 -32.54
N SER A 74 -4.53 8.29 -31.49
CA SER A 74 -3.10 8.42 -31.16
C SER A 74 -2.46 7.06 -30.91
N LEU A 75 -3.15 6.16 -30.19
CA LEU A 75 -2.68 4.80 -29.95
C LEU A 75 -2.51 4.03 -31.26
N LYS A 76 -3.50 4.10 -32.16
CA LYS A 76 -3.45 3.45 -33.48
C LYS A 76 -2.32 3.97 -34.35
N GLU A 77 -2.07 5.27 -34.34
CA GLU A 77 -0.97 5.90 -35.08
C GLU A 77 0.41 5.48 -34.53
N GLN A 78 0.53 5.36 -33.21
CA GLN A 78 1.78 4.96 -32.56
C GLN A 78 2.09 3.47 -32.79
N LEU A 79 1.08 2.61 -32.77
CA LEU A 79 1.19 1.20 -33.16
C LEU A 79 1.61 1.07 -34.64
N ALA A 80 1.04 1.87 -35.54
CA ALA A 80 1.41 1.87 -36.95
C ALA A 80 2.85 2.36 -37.20
N LYS A 81 3.32 3.35 -36.43
CA LYS A 81 4.72 3.81 -36.49
C LYS A 81 5.69 2.72 -36.03
N ASN A 82 5.36 2.03 -34.93
CA ASN A 82 6.16 0.91 -34.42
C ASN A 82 6.24 -0.27 -35.40
N ALA A 83 5.20 -0.49 -36.21
CA ALA A 83 5.19 -1.52 -37.26
C ALA A 83 6.04 -1.14 -38.50
N LYS A 84 6.18 0.16 -38.82
CA LYS A 84 6.93 0.64 -39.99
C LYS A 84 8.45 0.73 -39.76
N SER A 85 8.91 0.82 -38.52
CA SER A 85 10.33 0.85 -38.15
C SER A 85 10.98 -0.56 -38.16
N GLY A 86 10.72 -1.35 -39.20
CA GLY A 86 11.12 -2.76 -39.31
C GLY A 86 12.64 -2.98 -39.21
N CYS A 87 13.07 -3.82 -38.26
CA CYS A 87 14.40 -4.39 -38.23
C CYS A 87 14.33 -5.78 -38.88
N SER A 88 14.85 -5.88 -40.11
CA SER A 88 15.01 -7.11 -40.86
C SER A 88 16.43 -7.67 -40.66
N SER A 89 16.56 -8.96 -40.39
CA SER A 89 17.73 -9.75 -40.81
C SER A 89 17.37 -11.22 -40.86
N SER A 90 17.15 -11.68 -42.09
CA SER A 90 17.07 -13.07 -42.51
C SER A 90 18.42 -13.77 -42.39
N GLY A 91 18.44 -15.00 -41.86
CA GLY A 91 19.56 -15.95 -41.94
C GLY A 91 19.05 -17.38 -41.82
N LYS A 92 19.10 -18.15 -42.91
CA LYS A 92 18.80 -19.59 -42.99
C LYS A 92 20.02 -20.41 -42.53
N CYS A 93 19.76 -21.57 -41.92
CA CYS A 93 20.51 -22.85 -41.86
C CYS A 93 20.45 -23.42 -40.43
N ALA A 94 20.40 -24.71 -40.15
CA ALA A 94 20.04 -25.96 -40.83
C ALA A 94 19.98 -27.01 -39.70
N ASP A 95 19.22 -28.07 -39.90
CA ASP A 95 18.88 -29.13 -38.93
C ASP A 95 20.05 -29.79 -38.20
N LYS A 96 19.83 -30.24 -36.95
CA LYS A 96 19.88 -31.67 -36.59
C LYS A 96 19.43 -31.98 -35.16
N GLU A 97 18.71 -33.10 -35.12
CA GLU A 97 18.04 -33.80 -34.04
C GLU A 97 18.98 -34.29 -32.92
N GLY A 98 18.42 -34.58 -31.74
CA GLY A 98 19.08 -35.54 -30.84
C GLY A 98 18.75 -35.53 -29.35
N ALA A 99 17.53 -35.94 -28.99
CA ALA A 99 17.26 -36.92 -27.93
C ALA A 99 17.41 -36.59 -26.41
N LYS A 100 16.26 -36.83 -25.75
CA LYS A 100 16.06 -37.60 -24.49
C LYS A 100 16.11 -36.91 -23.12
N THR A 101 14.90 -36.51 -22.69
CA THR A 101 14.20 -36.95 -21.47
C THR A 101 15.01 -37.58 -20.33
N VAL A 102 14.98 -36.93 -19.16
CA VAL A 102 14.78 -37.61 -17.86
C VAL A 102 13.79 -36.81 -17.02
N THR A 103 12.58 -37.36 -16.91
CA THR A 103 11.54 -37.03 -15.93
C THR A 103 11.95 -37.46 -14.53
N LYS A 104 11.79 -36.60 -13.53
CA LYS A 104 11.45 -37.03 -12.17
C LYS A 104 10.28 -36.20 -11.64
N GLN A 105 9.19 -36.93 -11.43
CA GLN A 105 8.03 -36.53 -10.65
C GLN A 105 8.46 -36.28 -9.21
N ASP A 106 7.94 -35.24 -8.58
CA ASP A 106 7.55 -35.38 -7.18
C ASP A 106 6.20 -34.74 -6.90
N LYS A 107 5.42 -35.48 -6.11
CA LYS A 107 3.99 -35.32 -5.89
C LYS A 107 3.73 -34.30 -4.79
N GLY A 108 2.54 -33.72 -4.89
CA GLY A 108 2.12 -32.58 -4.08
C GLY A 108 2.00 -32.82 -2.59
N ARG A 109 1.98 -31.70 -1.88
CA ARG A 109 1.45 -31.61 -0.52
C ARG A 109 0.49 -30.43 -0.49
N LYS A 110 -0.80 -30.76 -0.35
CA LYS A 110 -1.86 -29.82 0.01
C LYS A 110 -1.63 -29.44 1.48
N GLU A 111 -1.49 -28.15 1.77
CA GLU A 111 -1.63 -27.63 3.13
C GLU A 111 -2.89 -26.78 3.20
N ASN A 112 -3.91 -27.37 3.81
CA ASN A 112 -5.03 -26.65 4.41
C ASN A 112 -4.51 -26.00 5.70
N ALA A 113 -4.28 -24.69 5.68
CA ALA A 113 -4.18 -23.89 6.88
C ALA A 113 -5.49 -23.09 7.01
N GLY A 114 -6.40 -23.59 7.86
CA GLY A 114 -7.57 -22.83 8.28
C GLY A 114 -7.12 -21.68 9.16
N ASN A 115 -7.38 -20.45 8.74
CA ASN A 115 -7.17 -19.26 9.55
C ASN A 115 -8.53 -18.80 10.07
N GLY A 116 -8.81 -19.16 11.33
CA GLY A 116 -9.90 -18.58 12.11
C GLY A 116 -9.43 -17.28 12.73
N GLY A 117 -9.80 -16.17 12.11
CA GLY A 117 -9.67 -14.82 12.63
C GLY A 117 -10.75 -13.99 11.94
N GLY A 118 -11.56 -13.29 12.72
CA GLY A 118 -12.63 -12.42 12.23
C GLY A 118 -12.05 -11.23 11.45
N GLY A 119 -11.58 -11.47 10.24
CA GLY A 119 -11.03 -10.44 9.38
C GLY A 119 -12.14 -9.51 8.92
N CYS A 120 -12.02 -8.23 9.29
CA CYS A 120 -12.70 -7.17 8.57
C CYS A 120 -12.37 -7.36 7.08
N LYS A 121 -13.38 -7.63 6.23
CA LYS A 121 -13.16 -7.89 4.80
C LYS A 121 -12.63 -6.61 4.16
N GLN A 122 -11.31 -6.44 4.14
CA GLN A 122 -10.66 -5.31 3.49
C GLN A 122 -11.09 -5.26 2.03
N LYS A 123 -11.66 -4.12 1.62
CA LYS A 123 -11.94 -3.87 0.21
C LYS A 123 -10.61 -3.91 -0.54
N LYS A 124 -10.51 -4.75 -1.58
CA LYS A 124 -9.31 -4.83 -2.41
C LYS A 124 -9.29 -3.65 -3.36
N TYR A 125 -8.43 -2.68 -3.09
CA TYR A 125 -8.15 -1.57 -4.00
C TYR A 125 -6.96 -1.91 -4.89
N ASN A 126 -7.01 -1.50 -6.16
CA ASN A 126 -5.86 -1.61 -7.04
C ASN A 126 -5.04 -0.33 -6.96
N TYR A 127 -3.99 -0.35 -6.14
CA TYR A 127 -3.12 0.80 -5.92
C TYR A 127 -2.06 1.00 -7.01
N VAL A 128 -1.84 0.01 -7.88
CA VAL A 128 -0.76 0.01 -8.86
C VAL A 128 -1.35 0.10 -10.27
N THR A 129 -1.09 1.24 -10.92
CA THR A 129 -1.41 1.44 -12.33
C THR A 129 -0.23 0.95 -13.17
N VAL A 130 -0.41 -0.15 -13.91
CA VAL A 130 0.61 -0.66 -14.83
C VAL A 130 0.50 0.08 -16.16
N LYS A 131 1.58 0.74 -16.60
CA LYS A 131 1.66 1.46 -17.89
C LYS A 131 2.10 0.54 -19.02
N ASP A 132 2.99 -0.42 -18.71
CA ASP A 132 3.50 -1.42 -19.63
C ASP A 132 3.71 -2.72 -18.85
N TYR A 133 3.21 -3.83 -19.37
CA TYR A 133 3.35 -5.15 -18.74
C TYR A 133 4.70 -5.81 -19.02
N GLY A 134 5.58 -5.19 -19.82
CA GLY A 134 6.89 -5.76 -20.16
C GLY A 134 6.72 -7.15 -20.74
N SER A 135 7.59 -8.10 -20.41
CA SER A 135 7.53 -9.48 -20.90
C SER A 135 6.47 -10.36 -20.21
N SER A 136 5.63 -9.84 -19.30
CA SER A 136 4.64 -10.65 -18.56
C SER A 136 3.51 -11.15 -19.46
N MET A 137 3.47 -12.47 -19.72
CA MET A 137 2.38 -13.13 -20.44
C MET A 137 1.07 -13.08 -19.67
N LEU A 138 1.11 -13.52 -18.41
CA LEU A 138 -0.06 -13.61 -17.55
C LEU A 138 -0.74 -12.24 -17.43
N SER A 139 0.01 -11.18 -17.12
CA SER A 139 -0.57 -9.86 -16.92
C SER A 139 -1.18 -9.26 -18.20
N ARG A 140 -0.54 -9.48 -19.37
CA ARG A 140 -1.10 -9.07 -20.67
C ARG A 140 -2.40 -9.80 -20.97
N LEU A 141 -2.44 -11.12 -20.75
CA LEU A 141 -3.66 -11.90 -20.92
C LEU A 141 -4.74 -11.47 -19.92
N THR A 142 -4.38 -11.23 -18.66
CA THR A 142 -5.32 -10.74 -17.64
C THR A 142 -5.96 -9.41 -18.07
N ASP A 143 -5.20 -8.46 -18.61
CA ASP A 143 -5.74 -7.19 -19.12
C ASP A 143 -6.67 -7.40 -20.33
N ILE A 144 -6.31 -8.28 -21.26
CA ILE A 144 -7.14 -8.66 -22.41
C ILE A 144 -8.48 -9.24 -21.93
N PHE A 145 -8.44 -10.22 -21.02
CA PHE A 145 -9.65 -10.85 -20.49
C PHE A 145 -10.47 -9.90 -19.63
N LYS A 146 -9.84 -8.97 -18.91
CA LYS A 146 -10.53 -7.93 -18.15
C LYS A 146 -11.39 -7.07 -19.07
N LYS A 147 -10.80 -6.53 -20.14
CA LYS A 147 -11.52 -5.73 -21.15
C LYS A 147 -12.64 -6.53 -21.81
N ALA A 148 -12.38 -7.79 -22.18
CA ALA A 148 -13.39 -8.67 -22.77
C ALA A 148 -14.58 -8.91 -21.82
N ILE A 149 -14.34 -9.07 -20.52
CA ILE A 149 -15.40 -9.23 -19.50
C ILE A 149 -16.18 -7.93 -19.32
N GLU A 150 -15.50 -6.79 -19.21
CA GLU A 150 -16.14 -5.46 -19.07
C GLU A 150 -17.03 -5.13 -20.28
N GLU A 151 -16.60 -5.50 -21.49
CA GLU A 151 -17.40 -5.34 -22.71
C GLU A 151 -18.55 -6.34 -22.83
N ALA A 152 -18.37 -7.59 -22.38
CA ALA A 152 -19.41 -8.61 -22.41
C ALA A 152 -20.51 -8.33 -21.35
N PHE A 153 -20.12 -7.84 -20.17
CA PHE A 153 -21.01 -7.66 -19.02
C PHE A 153 -20.81 -6.30 -18.34
N PRO A 154 -21.17 -5.18 -19.01
CA PRO A 154 -20.94 -3.82 -18.48
C PRO A 154 -21.71 -3.53 -17.19
N ALA A 155 -22.79 -4.26 -16.93
CA ALA A 155 -23.60 -4.11 -15.71
C ALA A 155 -23.02 -4.83 -14.49
N VAL A 156 -21.97 -5.64 -14.65
CA VAL A 156 -21.38 -6.42 -13.55
C VAL A 156 -20.03 -5.84 -13.14
N GLU A 157 -20.04 -5.09 -12.04
CA GLU A 157 -18.82 -4.49 -11.51
C GLU A 157 -17.98 -5.46 -10.65
N GLY A 158 -16.68 -5.17 -10.59
CA GLY A 158 -15.74 -5.78 -9.63
C GLY A 158 -15.52 -7.28 -9.82
N VAL A 159 -15.50 -7.76 -11.06
CA VAL A 159 -15.20 -9.17 -11.36
C VAL A 159 -13.69 -9.35 -11.44
N ALA A 160 -13.14 -10.17 -10.55
CA ALA A 160 -11.73 -10.54 -10.63
C ALA A 160 -11.52 -11.51 -11.79
N VAL A 161 -10.63 -11.14 -12.71
CA VAL A 161 -10.16 -12.04 -13.77
C VAL A 161 -9.33 -13.15 -13.13
N THR A 162 -9.82 -14.37 -13.19
CA THR A 162 -9.12 -15.55 -12.70
C THR A 162 -8.48 -16.27 -13.88
N LEU A 163 -7.21 -15.98 -14.14
CA LEU A 163 -6.42 -16.61 -15.19
C LEU A 163 -5.26 -17.38 -14.54
N THR A 164 -5.11 -18.65 -14.89
CA THR A 164 -4.09 -19.56 -14.31
C THR A 164 -3.34 -20.30 -15.41
N GLU A 165 -2.10 -20.68 -15.16
CA GLU A 165 -1.36 -21.60 -16.04
C GLU A 165 -2.04 -22.97 -16.08
N ALA A 166 -2.16 -23.53 -17.27
CA ALA A 166 -2.74 -24.85 -17.46
C ALA A 166 -1.74 -25.92 -17.02
N THR A 167 -2.20 -26.87 -16.21
CA THR A 167 -1.37 -27.99 -15.73
C THR A 167 -1.16 -29.08 -16.78
N ASN A 168 -1.96 -29.07 -17.86
CA ASN A 168 -1.91 -30.05 -18.93
C ASN A 168 -2.06 -29.36 -20.28
N ALA A 169 -1.12 -29.60 -21.18
CA ALA A 169 -1.08 -29.00 -22.52
C ALA A 169 -2.34 -29.26 -23.38
N LYS A 170 -3.13 -30.30 -23.05
CA LYS A 170 -4.44 -30.53 -23.70
C LYS A 170 -5.45 -29.41 -23.43
N PHE A 171 -5.28 -28.65 -22.36
CA PHE A 171 -6.14 -27.53 -21.97
C PHE A 171 -5.52 -26.17 -22.34
N GLY A 172 -4.50 -26.15 -23.19
CA GLY A 172 -3.77 -24.95 -23.58
C GLY A 172 -2.62 -24.62 -22.63
N ASP A 173 -2.18 -23.37 -22.68
CA ASP A 173 -1.09 -22.81 -21.86
C ASP A 173 -1.65 -22.05 -20.65
N TYR A 174 -2.79 -21.37 -20.83
CA TYR A 174 -3.51 -20.65 -19.77
C TYR A 174 -4.99 -21.01 -19.78
N GLN A 175 -5.64 -20.87 -18.63
CA GLN A 175 -7.06 -21.12 -18.45
C GLN A 175 -7.72 -19.97 -17.71
N CYS A 176 -8.80 -19.41 -18.26
CA CYS A 176 -9.62 -18.40 -17.60
C CYS A 176 -10.85 -19.07 -16.96
N ASN A 177 -10.97 -18.89 -15.64
CA ASN A 177 -11.99 -19.49 -14.78
C ASN A 177 -13.05 -18.48 -14.32
N SER A 178 -13.01 -17.26 -14.88
CA SER A 178 -13.85 -16.13 -14.43
C SER A 178 -15.34 -16.33 -14.65
N ALA A 179 -15.74 -17.18 -15.61
CA ALA A 179 -17.14 -17.36 -15.99
C ALA A 179 -18.01 -17.91 -14.84
N MET A 180 -17.46 -18.76 -13.97
CA MET A 180 -18.21 -19.31 -12.83
C MET A 180 -18.57 -18.23 -11.81
N ALA A 181 -17.61 -17.36 -11.46
CA ALA A 181 -17.84 -16.25 -10.54
C ALA A 181 -18.79 -15.20 -11.13
N LEU A 182 -18.67 -14.92 -12.44
CA LEU A 182 -19.59 -14.07 -13.19
C LEU A 182 -21.02 -14.62 -13.17
N CYS A 183 -21.19 -15.91 -13.45
CA CYS A 183 -22.48 -16.59 -13.42
C CYS A 183 -23.17 -16.44 -12.05
N ALA A 184 -22.42 -16.60 -10.94
CA ALA A 184 -22.97 -16.39 -9.60
C ALA A 184 -23.45 -14.95 -9.36
N LYS A 185 -22.70 -13.94 -9.82
CA LYS A 185 -23.09 -12.52 -9.71
C LYS A 185 -24.28 -12.17 -10.60
N LEU A 186 -24.29 -12.66 -11.84
CA LEU A 186 -25.38 -12.45 -12.79
C LEU A 186 -26.69 -13.05 -12.25
N LYS A 187 -26.62 -14.26 -11.68
CA LYS A 187 -27.76 -14.90 -11.01
C LYS A 187 -28.28 -14.06 -9.83
N ALA A 188 -27.38 -13.51 -9.01
CA ALA A 188 -27.77 -12.61 -7.92
C ALA A 188 -28.42 -11.30 -8.41
N SER A 189 -28.09 -10.87 -9.63
CA SER A 189 -28.64 -9.68 -10.28
C SER A 189 -29.90 -9.96 -11.12
N GLY A 190 -30.47 -11.17 -11.01
CA GLY A 190 -31.69 -11.58 -11.72
C GLY A 190 -31.51 -12.10 -13.14
N GLN A 191 -30.28 -12.18 -13.66
CA GLN A 191 -29.96 -12.72 -14.99
C GLN A 191 -29.25 -14.06 -14.86
N GLY A 192 -30.01 -15.16 -14.78
CA GLY A 192 -29.42 -16.51 -14.78
C GLY A 192 -28.90 -16.91 -16.15
N MET A 193 -27.58 -17.12 -16.27
CA MET A 193 -26.94 -17.68 -17.46
C MET A 193 -26.13 -18.92 -17.10
N LYS A 194 -25.92 -19.85 -18.04
CA LYS A 194 -25.04 -20.99 -17.80
C LYS A 194 -23.56 -20.56 -17.87
N PRO A 195 -22.65 -21.17 -17.10
CA PRO A 195 -21.22 -20.84 -17.17
C PRO A 195 -20.61 -20.97 -18.58
N SER A 196 -21.06 -21.93 -19.38
CA SER A 196 -20.63 -22.08 -20.78
C SER A 196 -21.07 -20.92 -21.68
N GLU A 197 -22.27 -20.39 -21.48
CA GLU A 197 -22.80 -19.24 -22.22
C GLU A 197 -22.04 -17.97 -21.82
N VAL A 198 -21.79 -17.77 -20.54
CA VAL A 198 -20.95 -16.67 -20.03
C VAL A 198 -19.54 -16.76 -20.63
N ALA A 199 -18.93 -17.94 -20.59
CA ALA A 199 -17.60 -18.16 -21.16
C ALA A 199 -17.54 -17.90 -22.68
N ALA A 200 -18.58 -18.30 -23.41
CA ALA A 200 -18.69 -18.03 -24.85
C ALA A 200 -18.82 -16.53 -25.16
N GLN A 201 -19.60 -15.78 -24.36
CA GLN A 201 -19.70 -14.33 -24.53
C GLN A 201 -18.38 -13.62 -24.24
N ILE A 202 -17.64 -14.04 -23.21
CA ILE A 202 -16.29 -13.50 -22.93
C ILE A 202 -15.36 -13.80 -24.10
N ALA A 203 -15.29 -15.07 -24.53
CA ALA A 203 -14.41 -15.49 -25.62
C ALA A 203 -14.69 -14.73 -26.93
N ALA A 204 -15.97 -14.44 -27.22
CA ALA A 204 -16.36 -13.66 -28.39
C ALA A 204 -15.94 -12.17 -28.33
N LYS A 205 -15.66 -11.64 -27.13
CA LYS A 205 -15.17 -10.27 -26.92
C LYS A 205 -13.66 -10.18 -26.78
N VAL A 206 -12.94 -11.31 -26.76
CA VAL A 206 -11.47 -11.27 -26.75
C VAL A 206 -10.98 -10.76 -28.12
N PRO A 207 -10.22 -9.65 -28.17
CA PRO A 207 -9.70 -9.13 -29.42
C PRO A 207 -8.70 -10.09 -30.05
N THR A 208 -8.69 -10.15 -31.39
CA THR A 208 -7.65 -10.85 -32.14
C THR A 208 -6.31 -10.16 -31.89
N CYS A 209 -5.31 -10.92 -31.43
CA CYS A 209 -3.97 -10.41 -31.15
C CYS A 209 -2.91 -11.46 -31.40
N ASP A 210 -1.67 -11.02 -31.66
CA ASP A 210 -0.54 -11.91 -31.96
C ASP A 210 -0.21 -12.88 -30.82
N LEU A 211 -0.62 -12.57 -29.59
CA LEU A 211 -0.32 -13.36 -28.40
C LEU A 211 -1.08 -14.70 -28.36
N ILE A 212 -2.31 -14.72 -28.88
CA ILE A 212 -3.24 -15.84 -28.72
C ILE A 212 -3.40 -16.54 -30.07
N GLU A 213 -3.10 -17.83 -30.14
CA GLU A 213 -3.32 -18.67 -31.32
C GLU A 213 -4.79 -19.05 -31.46
N LYS A 214 -5.36 -19.59 -30.37
CA LYS A 214 -6.77 -19.98 -30.30
C LYS A 214 -7.29 -20.00 -28.87
N ILE A 215 -8.61 -19.93 -28.77
CA ILE A 215 -9.35 -20.03 -27.51
C ILE A 215 -10.41 -21.12 -27.65
N GLU A 216 -10.53 -21.98 -26.65
CA GLU A 216 -11.52 -23.05 -26.61
C GLU A 216 -12.38 -22.94 -25.35
N VAL A 217 -13.69 -22.81 -25.54
CA VAL A 217 -14.65 -22.80 -24.43
C VAL A 217 -15.09 -24.24 -24.16
N VAL A 218 -14.87 -24.71 -22.94
CA VAL A 218 -15.33 -26.05 -22.54
C VAL A 218 -16.72 -25.99 -21.91
N PRO A 219 -17.52 -27.07 -21.98
CA PRO A 219 -18.89 -27.09 -21.45
C PRO A 219 -19.03 -26.72 -19.97
N ALA A 220 -17.99 -26.95 -19.17
CA ALA A 220 -17.96 -26.58 -17.75
C ALA A 220 -17.83 -25.06 -17.51
N GLY A 221 -17.57 -24.25 -18.55
CA GLY A 221 -17.40 -22.79 -18.43
C GLY A 221 -15.96 -22.33 -18.26
N PHE A 222 -14.97 -23.20 -18.50
CA PHE A 222 -13.58 -22.75 -18.59
C PHE A 222 -13.25 -22.25 -20.00
N ILE A 223 -12.32 -21.30 -20.08
CA ILE A 223 -11.81 -20.79 -21.34
C ILE A 223 -10.33 -21.17 -21.43
N ASN A 224 -10.01 -22.15 -22.28
CA ASN A 224 -8.65 -22.59 -22.53
C ASN A 224 -7.98 -21.68 -23.56
N VAL A 225 -6.76 -21.23 -23.29
CA VAL A 225 -6.01 -20.27 -24.11
C VAL A 225 -4.73 -20.93 -24.59
N PHE A 226 -4.54 -20.95 -25.90
CA PHE A 226 -3.34 -21.45 -26.55
C PHE A 226 -2.55 -20.27 -27.08
N LEU A 227 -1.29 -20.16 -26.67
CA LEU A 227 -0.39 -19.09 -27.08
C LEU A 227 0.13 -19.32 -28.48
N ASN A 228 0.34 -18.22 -29.21
CA ASN A 228 0.94 -18.26 -30.53
C ASN A 228 2.45 -18.55 -30.45
N LYS A 229 2.88 -19.65 -31.06
CA LYS A 229 4.28 -20.08 -31.07
C LYS A 229 5.22 -19.07 -31.71
N SER A 230 4.80 -18.41 -32.80
CA SER A 230 5.63 -17.39 -33.47
C SER A 230 5.83 -16.17 -32.58
N PHE A 231 4.81 -15.82 -31.80
CA PHE A 231 4.93 -14.76 -30.80
C PHE A 231 5.91 -15.16 -29.69
N ILE A 232 5.84 -16.39 -29.16
CA ILE A 232 6.77 -16.90 -28.14
C ILE A 232 8.22 -16.86 -28.66
N GLU A 233 8.46 -17.35 -29.87
CA GLU A 233 9.79 -17.34 -30.52
C GLU A 233 10.35 -15.91 -30.58
N LYS A 234 9.53 -14.95 -31.00
CA LYS A 234 9.90 -13.52 -31.03
C LYS A 234 10.21 -12.96 -29.63
N GLN A 235 9.46 -13.36 -28.61
CA GLN A 235 9.72 -12.93 -27.22
C GLN A 235 11.02 -13.53 -26.69
N ILE A 236 11.30 -14.81 -26.95
CA ILE A 236 12.58 -15.44 -26.57
C ILE A 236 13.75 -14.70 -27.23
N GLY A 237 13.65 -14.40 -28.53
CA GLY A 237 14.66 -13.60 -29.23
C GLY A 237 14.81 -12.19 -28.66
N THR A 238 13.71 -11.56 -28.22
CA THR A 238 13.74 -10.25 -27.56
C THR A 238 14.44 -10.31 -26.21
N ILE A 239 14.16 -11.33 -25.40
CA ILE A 239 14.80 -11.54 -24.09
C ILE A 239 16.29 -11.85 -24.27
N ALA A 240 16.66 -12.67 -25.25
CA ALA A 240 18.05 -13.01 -25.52
C ALA A 240 18.87 -11.80 -26.00
N SER A 241 18.26 -10.87 -26.76
CA SER A 241 18.95 -9.71 -27.32
C SER A 241 18.92 -8.46 -26.43
N LYS A 242 17.82 -8.21 -25.72
CA LYS A 242 17.59 -6.98 -24.94
C LYS A 242 17.46 -7.22 -23.43
N GLY A 243 17.52 -8.47 -22.99
CA GLY A 243 17.23 -8.85 -21.62
C GLY A 243 15.72 -8.90 -21.31
N VAL A 244 15.41 -9.27 -20.07
CA VAL A 244 14.02 -9.32 -19.58
C VAL A 244 13.48 -7.89 -19.47
N GLN A 245 12.37 -7.62 -20.17
CA GLN A 245 11.70 -6.33 -20.06
C GLN A 245 10.74 -6.37 -18.88
N LEU A 246 11.07 -5.62 -17.83
CA LEU A 246 10.25 -5.55 -16.63
C LEU A 246 9.05 -4.63 -16.85
N PRO A 247 7.92 -4.90 -16.17
CA PRO A 247 6.75 -4.04 -16.25
C PRO A 247 7.07 -2.65 -15.74
N LYS A 248 6.52 -1.62 -16.41
CA LYS A 248 6.60 -0.23 -15.97
C LYS A 248 5.30 0.17 -15.33
N VAL A 249 5.38 0.70 -14.13
CA VAL A 249 4.21 1.18 -13.38
C VAL A 249 4.21 2.71 -13.31
N GLU A 250 3.10 3.27 -12.85
CA GLU A 250 3.05 4.65 -12.42
C GLU A 250 3.99 4.87 -11.22
N THR A 251 4.91 5.82 -11.36
CA THR A 251 5.83 6.19 -10.29
C THR A 251 5.05 6.80 -9.14
N LYS A 252 5.02 6.06 -8.02
CA LYS A 252 4.48 6.50 -6.74
C LYS A 252 5.58 6.50 -5.69
N LYS A 253 5.37 7.23 -4.60
CA LYS A 253 6.29 7.30 -3.48
C LYS A 253 5.97 6.19 -2.48
N VAL A 254 6.94 5.32 -2.25
CA VAL A 254 6.83 4.20 -1.31
C VAL A 254 7.81 4.41 -0.17
N ILE A 255 7.35 4.23 1.07
CA ILE A 255 8.22 4.18 2.24
C ILE A 255 8.23 2.74 2.73
N VAL A 256 9.41 2.18 2.91
CA VAL A 256 9.59 0.84 3.49
C VAL A 256 10.37 1.00 4.79
N ASP A 257 9.74 0.62 5.90
CA ASP A 257 10.31 0.60 7.24
C ASP A 257 10.76 -0.81 7.58
N PHE A 258 12.07 -0.98 7.77
CA PHE A 258 12.67 -2.29 8.02
C PHE A 258 14.02 -2.20 8.72
N SER A 259 14.52 -3.35 9.15
CA SER A 259 15.69 -3.53 10.02
C SER A 259 15.43 -3.09 11.46
N SER A 260 15.29 -1.79 11.68
CA SER A 260 14.85 -1.13 12.92
C SER A 260 15.43 -1.72 14.22
N PRO A 261 16.77 -1.89 14.34
CA PRO A 261 17.38 -2.39 15.56
C PRO A 261 17.33 -1.37 16.70
N ASN A 262 17.27 -1.87 17.93
CA ASN A 262 17.41 -1.06 19.12
C ASN A 262 18.87 -0.66 19.35
N ILE A 263 19.13 0.63 19.52
CA ILE A 263 20.48 1.13 19.82
C ILE A 263 20.94 0.63 21.19
N ALA A 264 22.23 0.34 21.30
CA ALA A 264 22.86 -0.23 22.49
C ALA A 264 22.41 -1.64 22.88
N LYS A 265 21.61 -2.29 22.03
CA LYS A 265 21.40 -3.74 22.04
C LYS A 265 22.00 -4.31 20.76
N GLU A 266 22.46 -5.55 20.84
CA GLU A 266 22.93 -6.22 19.64
C GLU A 266 21.76 -6.53 18.71
N MET A 267 22.01 -6.36 17.41
CA MET A 267 21.10 -6.85 16.39
C MET A 267 20.99 -8.38 16.52
N HIS A 268 19.76 -8.88 16.56
CA HIS A 268 19.45 -10.32 16.54
C HIS A 268 18.82 -10.77 15.21
N VAL A 269 18.64 -12.08 15.04
CA VAL A 269 18.12 -12.72 13.83
C VAL A 269 16.74 -12.21 13.38
N GLY A 270 15.89 -11.77 14.33
CA GLY A 270 14.63 -11.08 14.01
C GLY A 270 14.82 -9.82 13.17
N HIS A 271 15.73 -8.92 13.57
CA HIS A 271 16.05 -7.72 12.77
C HIS A 271 16.68 -8.10 11.44
N LEU A 272 17.47 -9.18 11.37
CA LEU A 272 18.07 -9.65 10.12
C LEU A 272 17.01 -10.10 9.10
N ARG A 273 15.95 -10.78 9.54
CA ARG A 273 14.82 -11.12 8.65
C ARG A 273 14.15 -9.88 8.09
N SER A 274 13.83 -8.92 8.95
CA SER A 274 13.28 -7.63 8.52
C SER A 274 14.20 -6.95 7.51
N THR A 275 15.51 -6.95 7.80
CA THR A 275 16.57 -6.36 6.96
C THR A 275 16.56 -6.94 5.54
N ILE A 276 16.58 -8.26 5.40
CA ILE A 276 16.64 -8.94 4.09
C ILE A 276 15.31 -8.82 3.33
N ILE A 277 14.18 -9.03 4.01
CA ILE A 277 12.85 -8.95 3.39
C ILE A 277 12.57 -7.53 2.91
N GLY A 278 12.84 -6.54 3.77
CA GLY A 278 12.62 -5.13 3.46
C GLY A 278 13.49 -4.65 2.30
N ASP A 279 14.79 -5.00 2.29
CA ASP A 279 15.67 -4.62 1.17
C ASP A 279 15.24 -5.26 -0.15
N SER A 280 14.83 -6.54 -0.13
CA SER A 280 14.29 -7.23 -1.30
C SER A 280 13.03 -6.55 -1.85
N ILE A 281 12.11 -6.13 -0.97
CA ILE A 281 10.92 -5.36 -1.34
C ILE A 281 11.33 -4.01 -1.95
N CYS A 282 12.30 -3.31 -1.36
CA CYS A 282 12.78 -2.03 -1.88
C CYS A 282 13.35 -2.19 -3.29
N ARG A 283 14.27 -3.14 -3.49
CA ARG A 283 14.89 -3.41 -4.79
C ARG A 283 13.83 -3.79 -5.84
N LEU A 284 12.84 -4.61 -5.48
CA LEU A 284 11.74 -4.97 -6.39
C LEU A 284 10.96 -3.72 -6.84
N LEU A 285 10.57 -2.87 -5.89
CA LEU A 285 9.77 -1.68 -6.15
C LEU A 285 10.55 -0.63 -6.95
N GLU A 286 11.83 -0.40 -6.62
CA GLU A 286 12.73 0.46 -7.38
C GLU A 286 12.89 -0.03 -8.82
N THR A 287 13.08 -1.34 -8.99
CA THR A 287 13.28 -1.97 -10.30
C THR A 287 12.09 -1.77 -11.24
N VAL A 288 10.85 -1.79 -10.73
CA VAL A 288 9.64 -1.55 -11.54
C VAL A 288 9.30 -0.06 -11.72
N GLY A 289 10.01 0.84 -11.02
CA GLY A 289 9.94 2.29 -11.21
C GLY A 289 9.23 3.11 -10.13
N PHE A 290 9.07 2.56 -8.91
CA PHE A 290 8.64 3.35 -7.75
C PHE A 290 9.77 4.22 -7.20
N ASN A 291 9.41 5.33 -6.56
CA ASN A 291 10.35 6.13 -5.77
C ASN A 291 10.34 5.62 -4.32
N VAL A 292 11.34 4.83 -3.95
CA VAL A 292 11.40 4.14 -2.65
C VAL A 292 12.28 4.91 -1.67
N LEU A 293 11.74 5.17 -0.48
CA LEU A 293 12.47 5.66 0.67
C LEU A 293 12.62 4.53 1.68
N ARG A 294 13.86 4.15 1.94
CA ARG A 294 14.24 3.05 2.81
C ARG A 294 14.52 3.58 4.21
N ILE A 295 13.64 3.31 5.16
CA ILE A 295 13.70 3.87 6.52
C ILE A 295 14.15 2.81 7.50
N ASN A 296 15.17 3.15 8.28
CA ASN A 296 15.60 2.39 9.44
C ASN A 296 15.04 3.06 10.71
N HIS A 297 13.96 2.52 11.26
CA HIS A 297 13.27 3.07 12.43
C HIS A 297 13.94 2.61 13.73
N ILE A 298 15.17 3.07 13.95
CA ILE A 298 15.99 2.64 15.09
C ILE A 298 15.38 3.06 16.44
N GLY A 299 15.46 2.16 17.41
CA GLY A 299 15.09 2.43 18.81
C GLY A 299 16.19 3.21 19.51
N ASP A 300 16.25 4.52 19.26
CA ASP A 300 17.29 5.43 19.76
C ASP A 300 16.79 6.40 20.85
N TRP A 301 15.57 6.18 21.38
CA TRP A 301 14.96 7.08 22.37
C TRP A 301 14.20 6.36 23.51
N GLY A 302 14.90 5.50 24.25
CA GLY A 302 14.32 4.81 25.41
C GLY A 302 14.98 5.15 26.76
N THR A 303 14.35 4.70 27.85
CA THR A 303 14.85 4.92 29.22
C THR A 303 16.18 4.22 29.49
N GLN A 304 16.55 3.22 28.67
CA GLN A 304 17.86 2.56 28.73
C GLN A 304 19.03 3.52 28.53
N PHE A 305 18.84 4.64 27.82
CA PHE A 305 19.90 5.62 27.62
C PHE A 305 20.32 6.32 28.92
N GLY A 306 19.42 6.45 29.90
CA GLY A 306 19.76 7.04 31.20
C GLY A 306 20.88 6.29 31.91
N MET A 307 20.76 4.95 32.01
CA MET A 307 21.80 4.13 32.63
C MET A 307 23.08 4.07 31.79
N LEU A 308 22.97 4.05 30.46
CA LEU A 308 24.14 4.04 29.57
C LEU A 308 24.95 5.34 29.69
N ILE A 309 24.28 6.48 29.73
CA ILE A 309 24.91 7.80 29.88
C ILE A 309 25.53 7.91 31.27
N ALA A 310 24.79 7.59 32.34
CA ALA A 310 25.34 7.61 33.70
C ALA A 310 26.57 6.71 33.84
N HIS A 311 26.55 5.53 33.21
CA HIS A 311 27.69 4.62 33.19
C HIS A 311 28.87 5.16 32.38
N LEU A 312 28.61 5.88 31.29
CA LEU A 312 29.63 6.51 30.44
C LEU A 312 30.44 7.54 31.24
N TYR A 313 29.77 8.42 31.99
CA TYR A 313 30.44 9.41 32.84
C TYR A 313 31.34 8.78 33.90
N ASP A 314 30.90 7.68 34.53
CA ASP A 314 31.69 7.03 35.56
C ASP A 314 32.91 6.29 34.99
N LYS A 315 32.73 5.62 33.85
CA LYS A 315 33.77 4.76 33.27
C LYS A 315 34.79 5.54 32.43
N TYR A 316 34.34 6.61 31.78
CA TYR A 316 35.16 7.45 30.92
C TYR A 316 34.91 8.93 31.21
N PRO A 317 35.39 9.49 32.34
CA PRO A 317 35.12 10.88 32.72
C PRO A 317 35.56 11.92 31.68
N ASP A 318 36.54 11.60 30.84
CA ASP A 318 37.09 12.46 29.79
C ASP A 318 36.60 12.11 28.37
N PHE A 319 35.45 11.42 28.25
CA PHE A 319 34.92 10.94 26.96
C PHE A 319 34.69 12.07 25.93
N MET A 320 34.52 13.31 26.41
CA MET A 320 34.31 14.49 25.57
C MET A 320 35.58 14.92 24.81
N ASN A 321 36.77 14.68 25.38
CA ASN A 321 38.04 15.00 24.73
C ASN A 321 38.66 13.75 24.06
N GLN A 322 38.45 12.57 24.65
CA GLN A 322 38.97 11.31 24.14
C GLN A 322 37.81 10.33 23.88
N PRO A 323 37.51 9.98 22.62
CA PRO A 323 36.42 9.06 22.33
C PRO A 323 36.69 7.72 23.03
N PRO A 324 35.71 7.20 23.79
CA PRO A 324 35.91 6.04 24.64
C PRO A 324 36.08 4.79 23.77
N PRO A 325 37.00 3.87 24.12
CA PRO A 325 37.23 2.63 23.37
C PRO A 325 36.14 1.59 23.67
N ILE A 326 34.88 1.92 23.42
CA ILE A 326 33.76 0.99 23.59
C ILE A 326 33.74 0.05 22.38
N SER A 327 34.47 -1.06 22.50
CA SER A 327 34.51 -2.10 21.47
C SER A 327 33.31 -3.04 21.52
N ASP A 328 32.72 -3.21 22.71
CA ASP A 328 31.57 -4.09 22.97
C ASP A 328 30.49 -3.31 23.71
N LEU A 329 29.50 -2.85 22.94
CA LEU A 329 28.37 -2.10 23.47
C LEU A 329 27.41 -2.98 24.29
N GLN A 330 27.42 -4.30 24.07
CA GLN A 330 26.59 -5.24 24.83
C GLN A 330 27.16 -5.44 26.24
N ALA A 331 28.48 -5.60 26.36
CA ALA A 331 29.15 -5.66 27.65
C ALA A 331 28.91 -4.35 28.44
N PHE A 332 29.03 -3.21 27.76
CA PHE A 332 28.75 -1.90 28.34
C PHE A 332 27.29 -1.78 28.82
N TYR A 333 26.32 -2.26 28.02
CA TYR A 333 24.92 -2.32 28.44
C TYR A 333 24.70 -3.23 29.65
N LYS A 334 25.24 -4.46 29.64
CA LYS A 334 25.12 -5.42 30.74
C LYS A 334 25.71 -4.87 32.05
N GLU A 335 26.85 -4.20 31.99
CA GLU A 335 27.49 -3.56 33.13
C GLU A 335 26.61 -2.41 33.68
N SER A 336 26.12 -1.53 32.80
CA SER A 336 25.20 -0.45 33.20
C SER A 336 23.91 -0.98 33.82
N LYS A 337 23.37 -2.09 33.29
CA LYS A 337 22.14 -2.73 33.78
C LYS A 337 22.36 -3.35 35.16
N LYS A 338 23.48 -4.04 35.37
CA LYS A 338 23.85 -4.58 36.69
C LYS A 338 23.91 -3.47 37.75
N ARG A 339 24.57 -2.35 37.43
CA ARG A 339 24.63 -1.18 38.32
C ARG A 339 23.26 -0.56 38.55
N PHE A 340 22.41 -0.49 37.54
CA PHE A 340 21.04 0.01 37.68
C PHE A 340 20.19 -0.82 38.66
N ASP A 341 20.41 -2.13 38.72
CA ASP A 341 19.66 -3.03 39.58
C ASP A 341 20.24 -3.10 41.01
N GLU A 342 21.56 -2.97 41.17
CA GLU A 342 22.26 -3.13 42.46
C GLU A 342 22.55 -1.82 43.22
N ASP A 343 22.70 -0.69 42.52
CA ASP A 343 23.13 0.60 43.09
C ASP A 343 22.00 1.65 43.02
N SER A 344 21.46 2.01 44.18
CA SER A 344 20.34 2.95 44.31
C SER A 344 20.72 4.39 43.95
N GLU A 345 21.96 4.81 44.19
CA GLU A 345 22.45 6.15 43.80
C GLU A 345 22.65 6.23 42.28
N PHE A 346 23.23 5.19 41.69
CA PHE A 346 23.35 5.08 40.24
C PHE A 346 21.98 5.06 39.55
N LYS A 347 21.01 4.32 40.11
CA LYS A 347 19.64 4.29 39.60
C LYS A 347 19.00 5.68 39.59
N LYS A 348 19.20 6.48 40.64
CA LYS A 348 18.72 7.87 40.70
C LYS A 348 19.37 8.73 39.61
N ARG A 349 20.70 8.67 39.46
CA ARG A 349 21.43 9.39 38.40
C ARG A 349 21.00 8.97 36.99
N ALA A 350 20.70 7.68 36.78
CA ALA A 350 20.22 7.17 35.51
C ALA A 350 18.86 7.80 35.15
N TYR A 351 17.92 7.90 36.09
CA TYR A 351 16.66 8.61 35.87
C TYR A 351 16.88 10.11 35.60
N ASP A 352 17.77 10.76 36.35
CA ASP A 352 18.11 12.17 36.14
C ASP A 352 18.68 12.39 34.71
N CYS A 353 19.49 11.45 34.22
CA CYS A 353 20.00 11.49 32.84
C CYS A 353 18.89 11.37 31.79
N VAL A 354 17.86 10.54 32.02
CA VAL A 354 16.69 10.47 31.11
C VAL A 354 15.97 11.81 31.04
N VAL A 355 15.73 12.44 32.20
CA VAL A 355 15.05 13.75 32.28
C VAL A 355 15.87 14.83 31.57
N LYS A 356 17.20 14.84 31.78
CA LYS A 356 18.10 15.75 31.07
C LYS A 356 18.13 15.51 29.56
N LEU A 357 18.10 14.24 29.13
CA LEU A 357 18.04 13.90 27.70
C LEU A 357 16.75 14.40 27.06
N GLN A 358 15.61 14.21 27.73
CA GLN A 358 14.30 14.67 27.25
C GLN A 358 14.16 16.20 27.23
N SER A 359 14.88 16.90 28.11
CA SER A 359 14.94 18.36 28.13
C SER A 359 15.99 18.96 27.17
N TYR A 360 16.63 18.12 26.35
CA TYR A 360 17.65 18.52 25.38
C TYR A 360 18.86 19.21 26.02
N ASP A 361 19.28 18.75 27.21
CA ASP A 361 20.55 19.17 27.80
C ASP A 361 21.71 18.83 26.86
N GLN A 362 22.51 19.83 26.50
CA GLN A 362 23.51 19.69 25.45
C GLN A 362 24.63 18.70 25.82
N GLU A 363 25.00 18.62 27.10
CA GLU A 363 26.04 17.72 27.58
C GLU A 363 25.57 16.26 27.48
N ILE A 364 24.35 16.00 27.93
CA ILE A 364 23.72 14.68 27.87
C ILE A 364 23.39 14.27 26.43
N LEU A 365 22.98 15.20 25.57
CA LEU A 365 22.78 14.95 24.14
C LEU A 365 24.06 14.55 23.43
N ASN A 366 25.19 15.18 23.77
CA ASN A 366 26.49 14.82 23.20
C ASN A 366 26.88 13.38 23.60
N ALA A 367 26.69 13.01 24.86
CA ALA A 367 26.90 11.65 25.35
C ALA A 367 25.99 10.63 24.64
N TRP A 368 24.69 10.93 24.52
CA TRP A 368 23.73 10.12 23.77
C TRP A 368 24.14 9.93 22.31
N THR A 369 24.49 11.02 21.63
CA THR A 369 24.92 11.01 20.21
C THR A 369 26.14 10.12 20.02
N MET A 370 27.10 10.17 20.95
CA MET A 370 28.28 9.31 20.93
C MET A 370 27.91 7.83 21.04
N ILE A 371 27.04 7.46 21.99
CA ILE A 371 26.56 6.08 22.16
C ILE A 371 25.83 5.60 20.90
N CYS A 372 24.95 6.43 20.34
CA CYS A 372 24.24 6.15 19.09
C CYS A 372 25.21 5.91 17.94
N ASN A 373 26.22 6.79 17.78
CA ASN A 373 27.20 6.68 16.70
C ASN A 373 28.05 5.40 16.79
N ILE A 374 28.40 4.95 18.00
CA ILE A 374 29.12 3.69 18.21
C ILE A 374 28.25 2.50 17.78
N SER A 375 26.98 2.47 18.22
CA SER A 375 26.03 1.42 17.84
C SER A 375 25.77 1.39 16.33
N LYS A 376 25.61 2.57 15.71
CA LYS A 376 25.39 2.71 14.26
C LYS A 376 26.57 2.20 13.46
N LYS A 377 27.81 2.51 13.88
CA LYS A 377 29.02 1.97 13.24
C LYS A 377 29.06 0.45 13.26
N TYR A 378 28.65 -0.17 14.37
CA TYR A 378 28.58 -1.64 14.47
C TYR A 378 27.52 -2.23 13.53
N ASN A 379 26.31 -1.66 13.53
CA ASN A 379 25.24 -2.10 12.63
C ASN A 379 25.59 -1.88 11.16
N GLN A 380 26.34 -0.82 10.84
CA GLN A 380 26.79 -0.52 9.48
C GLN A 380 27.67 -1.63 8.91
N LEU A 381 28.50 -2.29 9.72
CA LEU A 381 29.29 -3.45 9.25
C LEU A 381 28.40 -4.58 8.71
N VAL A 382 27.23 -4.79 9.34
CA VAL A 382 26.26 -5.78 8.90
C VAL A 382 25.58 -5.31 7.61
N TYR A 383 25.19 -4.04 7.54
CA TYR A 383 24.56 -3.48 6.34
C TYR A 383 25.50 -3.48 5.13
N ASP A 384 26.76 -3.08 5.31
CA ASP A 384 27.79 -3.07 4.25
C ASP A 384 28.02 -4.49 3.72
N ARG A 385 28.10 -5.48 4.62
CA ARG A 385 28.26 -6.88 4.24
C ARG A 385 27.06 -7.44 3.46
N LEU A 386 25.87 -6.96 3.77
CA LEU A 386 24.63 -7.37 3.09
C LEU A 386 24.34 -6.54 1.84
N ASP A 387 25.18 -5.54 1.50
CA ASP A 387 24.95 -4.57 0.42
C ASP A 387 23.64 -3.79 0.62
N ILE A 388 23.37 -3.32 1.85
CA ILE A 388 22.11 -2.66 2.20
C ILE A 388 22.36 -1.20 2.56
N VAL A 389 21.56 -0.31 1.95
CA VAL A 389 21.59 1.14 2.19
C VAL A 389 20.24 1.59 2.73
N LEU A 390 20.24 2.30 3.86
CA LEU A 390 19.05 2.77 4.59
C LEU A 390 19.27 4.18 5.13
N GLU A 391 18.19 4.92 5.31
CA GLU A 391 18.18 6.20 6.03
C GLU A 391 17.72 5.98 7.47
N ASP A 392 18.58 6.31 8.45
CA ASP A 392 18.24 6.26 9.87
C ASP A 392 17.23 7.35 10.23
N VAL A 393 16.00 6.94 10.58
CA VAL A 393 14.96 7.83 11.11
C VAL A 393 14.32 7.18 12.34
N GLY A 394 15.07 7.25 13.44
CA GLY A 394 14.71 6.66 14.74
C GLY A 394 13.61 7.39 15.50
N GLU A 395 13.23 6.84 16.65
CA GLU A 395 12.23 7.40 17.56
C GLU A 395 12.59 8.82 18.05
N SER A 396 13.89 9.12 18.18
CA SER A 396 14.40 10.44 18.57
C SER A 396 13.95 11.55 17.61
N PHE A 397 13.84 11.24 16.31
CA PHE A 397 13.39 12.19 15.29
C PHE A 397 11.95 12.66 15.52
N TYR A 398 11.10 11.78 16.07
CA TYR A 398 9.68 12.04 16.24
C TYR A 398 9.34 12.72 17.56
N GLN A 399 10.29 12.97 18.47
CA GLN A 399 10.01 13.55 19.80
C GLN A 399 9.18 14.83 19.75
N LYS A 400 9.64 15.83 18.97
CA LYS A 400 8.89 17.09 18.81
C LYS A 400 7.55 16.88 18.12
N LYS A 401 7.48 15.89 17.20
CA LYS A 401 6.26 15.55 16.46
C LYS A 401 5.23 14.84 17.34
N MET A 402 5.67 14.06 18.33
CA MET A 402 4.79 13.43 19.32
C MET A 402 4.11 14.46 20.20
N VAL A 403 4.83 15.51 20.63
CA VAL A 403 4.21 16.62 21.39
C VAL A 403 3.09 17.26 20.57
N THR A 404 3.39 17.67 19.33
CA THR A 404 2.39 18.26 18.43
C THR A 404 1.24 17.30 18.12
N LEU A 405 1.54 16.01 17.94
CA LEU A 405 0.53 14.98 17.72
C LEU A 405 -0.44 14.94 18.91
N VAL A 406 0.06 14.79 20.14
CA VAL A 406 -0.78 14.68 21.33
C VAL A 406 -1.64 15.93 21.53
N ASP A 407 -1.06 17.11 21.32
CA ASP A 407 -1.80 18.38 21.39
C ASP A 407 -2.92 18.45 20.35
N ASP A 408 -2.70 17.94 19.15
CA ASP A 408 -3.73 17.87 18.11
C ASP A 408 -4.81 16.83 18.45
N LEU A 409 -4.42 15.65 18.93
CA LEU A 409 -5.37 14.59 19.33
C LEU A 409 -6.29 15.07 20.46
N LYS A 410 -5.76 15.81 21.44
CA LYS A 410 -6.55 16.41 22.54
C LYS A 410 -7.59 17.43 22.08
N LYS A 411 -7.40 18.05 20.90
CA LYS A 411 -8.38 19.00 20.33
C LYS A 411 -9.51 18.30 19.58
N ILE A 412 -9.34 17.03 19.23
CA ILE A 412 -10.35 16.26 18.50
C ILE A 412 -11.46 15.86 19.48
N GLN A 413 -12.68 16.31 19.21
CA GLN A 413 -13.86 15.85 19.94
C GLN A 413 -14.28 14.48 19.40
N SER A 414 -13.82 13.40 20.06
CA SER A 414 -14.20 12.02 19.74
C SER A 414 -14.39 11.21 21.01
N ASN A 415 -15.45 10.40 21.03
CA ASN A 415 -15.73 9.47 22.15
C ASN A 415 -14.73 8.30 22.23
N ASN A 416 -13.84 8.19 21.25
CA ASN A 416 -12.80 7.17 21.21
C ASN A 416 -11.58 7.54 22.07
N PHE A 417 -11.42 8.81 22.46
CA PHE A 417 -10.43 9.20 23.46
C PHE A 417 -11.00 9.02 24.86
N ARG A 418 -10.23 8.36 25.74
CA ARG A 418 -10.58 8.20 27.15
C ARG A 418 -9.40 8.54 28.02
N GLU A 419 -9.68 9.23 29.12
CA GLU A 419 -8.71 9.41 30.18
C GLU A 419 -9.01 8.40 31.29
N GLU A 420 -8.09 7.47 31.52
CA GLU A 420 -8.21 6.41 32.51
C GLU A 420 -6.96 6.37 33.39
N GLU A 421 -7.12 6.56 34.70
CA GLU A 421 -6.00 6.55 35.66
C GLU A 421 -4.86 7.53 35.31
N GLY A 422 -5.21 8.68 34.72
CA GLY A 422 -4.25 9.69 34.26
C GLY A 422 -3.56 9.37 32.93
N ARG A 423 -3.92 8.25 32.27
CA ARG A 423 -3.44 7.88 30.94
C ARG A 423 -4.41 8.40 29.88
N LEU A 424 -3.87 8.84 28.74
CA LEU A 424 -4.67 9.14 27.56
C LEU A 424 -4.68 7.91 26.63
N LEU A 425 -5.86 7.30 26.49
CA LEU A 425 -6.09 6.12 25.66
C LEU A 425 -6.90 6.49 24.42
N TYR A 426 -6.62 5.82 23.30
CA TYR A 426 -7.44 5.88 22.09
C TYR A 426 -7.97 4.49 21.75
N PHE A 427 -9.28 4.38 21.53
CA PHE A 427 -9.97 3.13 21.20
C PHE A 427 -10.46 3.18 19.75
N PRO A 428 -9.70 2.64 18.78
CA PRO A 428 -10.19 2.52 17.41
C PRO A 428 -11.36 1.51 17.36
N ALA A 429 -12.30 1.73 16.45
CA ALA A 429 -13.42 0.82 16.24
C ALA A 429 -12.94 -0.56 15.82
N ASN A 430 -13.62 -1.58 16.34
CA ASN A 430 -13.34 -3.00 16.10
C ASN A 430 -11.95 -3.45 16.60
N CYS A 431 -11.30 -2.68 17.47
CA CYS A 431 -10.07 -3.09 18.16
C CYS A 431 -10.37 -3.34 19.64
N GLU A 432 -9.97 -4.50 20.16
CA GLU A 432 -10.17 -4.84 21.58
C GLU A 432 -9.15 -4.13 22.49
N VAL A 433 -7.95 -3.87 21.97
CA VAL A 433 -6.85 -3.26 22.71
C VAL A 433 -6.72 -1.78 22.31
N PRO A 434 -6.74 -0.84 23.27
CA PRO A 434 -6.52 0.58 22.99
C PRO A 434 -5.05 0.91 22.79
N LEU A 435 -4.80 2.03 22.11
CA LEU A 435 -3.49 2.67 22.07
C LEU A 435 -3.32 3.55 23.33
N THR A 436 -2.20 3.38 24.03
CA THR A 436 -1.81 4.23 25.15
C THR A 436 -0.96 5.39 24.65
N ILE A 437 -1.59 6.52 24.35
CA ILE A 437 -0.95 7.69 23.75
C ILE A 437 -0.08 8.44 24.76
N VAL A 438 -0.53 8.54 26.01
CA VAL A 438 0.20 9.20 27.10
C VAL A 438 0.03 8.37 28.37
N LYS A 439 1.14 8.10 29.08
CA LYS A 439 1.14 7.43 30.38
C LYS A 439 0.69 8.38 31.50
N SER A 440 0.42 7.84 32.68
CA SER A 440 0.04 8.61 33.87
C SER A 440 1.13 9.59 34.36
N ASP A 441 2.39 9.32 34.03
CA ASP A 441 3.54 10.20 34.29
C ASP A 441 3.76 11.27 33.21
N GLY A 442 2.86 11.36 32.21
CA GLY A 442 2.97 12.26 31.08
C GLY A 442 3.93 11.79 29.98
N GLY A 443 4.60 10.64 30.15
CA GLY A 443 5.53 10.10 29.17
C GLY A 443 4.83 9.48 27.96
N TYR A 444 5.49 9.55 26.80
CA TYR A 444 5.05 8.90 25.56
C TYR A 444 5.45 7.43 25.49
N THR A 445 4.80 6.68 24.61
CA THR A 445 4.98 5.23 24.41
C THR A 445 5.34 4.93 22.95
N TYR A 446 5.53 3.64 22.64
CA TYR A 446 5.69 3.18 21.26
C TYR A 446 4.44 3.47 20.40
N ASP A 447 3.24 3.44 20.98
CA ASP A 447 2.00 3.81 20.27
C ASP A 447 2.05 5.27 19.81
N THR A 448 2.58 6.15 20.66
CA THR A 448 2.75 7.57 20.35
C THR A 448 3.77 7.78 19.22
N SER A 449 4.91 7.08 19.28
CA SER A 449 5.97 7.22 18.28
C SER A 449 5.54 6.67 16.93
N ASP A 450 4.86 5.52 16.88
CA ASP A 450 4.39 4.92 15.64
C ASP A 450 3.26 5.73 15.00
N LEU A 451 2.34 6.30 15.79
CA LEU A 451 1.35 7.23 15.28
C LEU A 451 1.99 8.51 14.72
N ALA A 452 3.00 9.06 15.40
CA ALA A 452 3.72 10.23 14.92
C ALA A 452 4.51 9.91 13.64
N ALA A 453 5.13 8.73 13.56
CA ALA A 453 5.85 8.26 12.39
C ALA A 453 4.91 8.04 11.21
N LEU A 454 3.76 7.40 11.42
CA LEU A 454 2.75 7.20 10.39
C LEU A 454 2.21 8.53 9.86
N ARG A 455 1.84 9.47 10.76
CA ARG A 455 1.39 10.82 10.36
C ARG A 455 2.47 11.58 9.58
N TYR A 456 3.72 11.51 10.02
CA TYR A 456 4.86 12.11 9.31
C TYR A 456 5.01 11.53 7.89
N ARG A 457 4.96 10.21 7.76
CA ARG A 457 5.10 9.49 6.48
C ARG A 457 3.97 9.83 5.50
N LEU A 458 2.75 9.95 6.02
CA LEU A 458 1.56 10.30 5.22
C LEU A 458 1.53 11.79 4.84
N HIS A 459 1.73 12.70 5.79
CA HIS A 459 1.44 14.13 5.59
C HIS A 459 2.67 14.93 5.13
N GLU A 460 3.84 14.68 5.71
CA GLU A 460 5.06 15.40 5.38
C GLU A 460 5.81 14.75 4.22
N LYS A 461 5.97 13.41 4.27
CA LYS A 461 6.61 12.69 3.16
C LYS A 461 5.66 12.41 2.01
N LYS A 462 4.34 12.53 2.20
CA LYS A 462 3.32 12.31 1.15
C LYS A 462 3.47 10.96 0.46
N ALA A 463 3.64 9.91 1.26
CA ALA A 463 3.74 8.55 0.75
C ALA A 463 2.38 8.09 0.16
N ASP A 464 2.43 7.44 -1.00
CA ASP A 464 1.29 6.75 -1.59
C ASP A 464 1.16 5.34 -1.02
N TRP A 465 2.29 4.73 -0.65
CA TRP A 465 2.36 3.41 -0.05
C TRP A 465 3.39 3.39 1.09
N ILE A 466 2.98 2.88 2.26
CA ILE A 466 3.86 2.66 3.41
C ILE A 466 3.85 1.16 3.74
N VAL A 467 5.03 0.57 3.83
CA VAL A 467 5.26 -0.85 4.12
C VAL A 467 6.04 -0.95 5.42
N TYR A 468 5.46 -1.60 6.43
CA TYR A 468 6.11 -1.94 7.69
C TYR A 468 6.56 -3.40 7.65
N VAL A 469 7.85 -3.67 7.72
CA VAL A 469 8.40 -5.04 7.70
C VAL A 469 8.79 -5.44 9.11
N VAL A 470 7.83 -5.97 9.87
CA VAL A 470 7.98 -6.24 11.32
C VAL A 470 7.47 -7.64 11.65
N ASP A 471 7.96 -8.22 12.75
CA ASP A 471 7.55 -9.54 13.24
C ASP A 471 6.03 -9.66 13.44
N ALA A 472 5.48 -10.85 13.18
CA ALA A 472 4.05 -11.13 13.27
C ALA A 472 3.47 -10.95 14.69
N GLY A 473 4.31 -11.00 15.74
CA GLY A 473 3.91 -10.68 17.11
C GLY A 473 3.39 -9.25 17.29
N GLN A 474 3.69 -8.34 16.35
CA GLN A 474 3.20 -6.96 16.36
C GLN A 474 2.00 -6.70 15.44
N ASN A 475 1.38 -7.75 14.87
CA ASN A 475 0.22 -7.59 13.98
C ASN A 475 -0.89 -6.75 14.63
N LEU A 476 -1.28 -7.10 15.86
CA LEU A 476 -2.36 -6.42 16.59
C LEU A 476 -2.06 -4.93 16.80
N HIS A 477 -0.80 -4.61 17.11
CA HIS A 477 -0.35 -3.23 17.30
C HIS A 477 -0.51 -2.42 16.00
N PHE A 478 0.07 -2.88 14.89
CA PHE A 478 -0.02 -2.18 13.61
C PHE A 478 -1.46 -2.09 13.08
N GLU A 479 -2.27 -3.14 13.23
CA GLU A 479 -3.69 -3.09 12.88
C GLU A 479 -4.42 -1.99 13.65
N THR A 480 -4.13 -1.85 14.95
CA THR A 480 -4.72 -0.81 15.83
C THR A 480 -4.23 0.59 15.44
N VAL A 481 -2.93 0.76 15.18
CA VAL A 481 -2.34 2.03 14.70
C VAL A 481 -2.94 2.45 13.36
N PHE A 482 -3.08 1.52 12.41
CA PHE A 482 -3.66 1.81 11.10
C PHE A 482 -5.16 2.13 11.22
N ALA A 483 -5.88 1.44 12.09
CA ALA A 483 -7.28 1.75 12.40
C ALA A 483 -7.44 3.16 12.95
N ALA A 484 -6.60 3.55 13.91
CA ALA A 484 -6.57 4.91 14.43
C ALA A 484 -6.32 5.95 13.33
N ALA A 485 -5.31 5.73 12.48
CA ALA A 485 -4.99 6.65 11.40
C ALA A 485 -6.14 6.82 10.37
N ARG A 486 -6.91 5.76 10.09
CA ARG A 486 -8.11 5.85 9.23
C ARG A 486 -9.22 6.67 9.86
N GLU A 487 -9.52 6.41 11.12
CA GLU A 487 -10.60 7.11 11.83
C GLU A 487 -10.30 8.58 12.07
N LEU A 488 -9.03 8.90 12.33
CA LEU A 488 -8.56 10.27 12.45
C LEU A 488 -8.45 10.98 11.08
N GLY A 489 -8.82 10.30 9.98
CA GLY A 489 -8.86 10.86 8.64
C GLY A 489 -7.47 11.18 8.08
N TRP A 490 -6.42 10.49 8.54
CA TRP A 490 -5.06 10.77 8.09
C TRP A 490 -4.77 10.23 6.69
N TYR A 491 -5.47 9.18 6.27
CA TYR A 491 -5.40 8.64 4.93
C TYR A 491 -6.70 7.96 4.52
N ASP A 492 -6.92 7.82 3.22
CA ASP A 492 -8.01 7.05 2.62
C ASP A 492 -7.45 5.76 2.01
N GLU A 493 -7.98 4.61 2.43
CA GLU A 493 -7.61 3.29 1.87
C GLU A 493 -7.94 3.16 0.38
N ALA A 494 -8.83 4.00 -0.18
CA ALA A 494 -9.06 3.99 -1.62
C ALA A 494 -7.90 4.63 -2.41
N VAL A 495 -7.09 5.47 -1.77
CA VAL A 495 -6.04 6.28 -2.40
C VAL A 495 -4.64 5.81 -2.01
N GLN A 496 -4.43 5.61 -0.71
CA GLN A 496 -3.14 5.31 -0.10
C GLN A 496 -3.14 3.92 0.51
N ARG A 497 -2.00 3.25 0.42
CA ARG A 497 -1.81 1.88 0.92
C ARG A 497 -0.91 1.90 2.15
N VAL A 498 -1.38 1.38 3.27
CA VAL A 498 -0.57 1.19 4.48
C VAL A 498 -0.63 -0.27 4.87
N GLU A 499 0.52 -0.93 4.93
CA GLU A 499 0.59 -2.38 5.09
C GLU A 499 1.65 -2.84 6.08
N HIS A 500 1.30 -3.90 6.80
CA HIS A 500 2.23 -4.67 7.61
C HIS A 500 2.61 -5.95 6.86
N VAL A 501 3.88 -6.05 6.48
CA VAL A 501 4.50 -7.27 5.97
C VAL A 501 5.06 -8.04 7.16
N ALA A 502 4.20 -8.90 7.71
CA ALA A 502 4.53 -9.75 8.83
C ALA A 502 5.44 -10.92 8.43
N PHE A 503 6.41 -11.25 9.29
CA PHE A 503 7.20 -12.48 9.20
C PHE A 503 7.19 -13.24 10.53
N GLY A 504 7.33 -14.56 10.47
CA GLY A 504 7.35 -15.40 11.67
C GLY A 504 8.71 -15.40 12.40
N LEU A 505 8.74 -16.04 13.56
CA LEU A 505 9.96 -16.22 14.35
C LEU A 505 11.02 -17.04 13.61
N VAL A 506 12.29 -16.86 14.00
CA VAL A 506 13.40 -17.73 13.58
C VAL A 506 13.49 -18.89 14.55
N LEU A 507 13.43 -20.11 14.03
CA LEU A 507 13.54 -21.32 14.82
C LEU A 507 14.89 -22.00 14.57
N GLY A 508 15.47 -22.58 15.62
CA GLY A 508 16.60 -23.49 15.51
C GLY A 508 16.17 -24.84 14.93
N GLU A 509 17.14 -25.74 14.70
CA GLU A 509 16.87 -27.11 14.28
C GLU A 509 16.03 -27.89 15.31
N ASP A 510 16.14 -27.49 16.58
CA ASP A 510 15.36 -27.96 17.73
C ASP A 510 13.91 -27.45 17.75
N ARG A 511 13.52 -26.61 16.78
CA ARG A 511 12.24 -25.90 16.71
C ARG A 511 11.98 -24.95 17.88
N LEU A 512 13.01 -24.61 18.66
CA LEU A 512 12.92 -23.57 19.67
C LEU A 512 13.28 -22.22 19.04
N VAL A 513 12.83 -21.14 19.69
CA VAL A 513 13.14 -19.79 19.23
C VAL A 513 14.64 -19.60 19.27
N MET A 514 15.22 -19.24 18.12
CA MET A 514 16.63 -18.98 18.02
C MET A 514 16.93 -17.62 18.65
N GLU A 515 17.31 -17.62 19.93
CA GLU A 515 17.74 -16.41 20.63
C GLU A 515 19.16 -15.99 20.24
N SER A 516 19.92 -16.89 19.57
CA SER A 516 21.37 -16.74 19.50
C SER A 516 21.86 -15.68 18.50
N LEU A 517 22.70 -14.80 19.04
CA LEU A 517 23.62 -13.86 18.39
C LEU A 517 24.68 -14.50 17.49
N TYR A 518 24.72 -15.83 17.45
CA TYR A 518 25.78 -16.62 16.85
C TYR A 518 25.91 -16.40 15.34
N LEU A 519 24.80 -16.12 14.64
CA LEU A 519 24.80 -15.83 13.20
C LEU A 519 25.42 -14.46 12.89
N LEU A 520 25.04 -13.44 13.66
CA LEU A 520 25.51 -12.07 13.45
C LEU A 520 26.97 -11.90 13.87
N HIS A 521 27.38 -12.56 14.95
CA HIS A 521 28.78 -12.58 15.35
C HIS A 521 29.66 -13.24 14.28
N LYS A 522 29.23 -14.33 13.62
CA LYS A 522 29.92 -14.88 12.44
C LYS A 522 29.91 -13.91 11.24
N LEU A 523 28.81 -13.20 11.02
CA LEU A 523 28.71 -12.14 10.01
C LEU A 523 29.52 -10.88 10.34
N VAL A 524 30.17 -10.75 11.49
CA VAL A 524 31.06 -9.61 11.80
C VAL A 524 32.50 -10.09 12.00
N ILE A 525 32.70 -11.30 12.53
CA ILE A 525 34.03 -11.85 12.84
C ILE A 525 34.81 -12.33 11.62
N ILE A 526 34.17 -12.70 10.51
CA ILE A 526 34.91 -13.19 9.32
C ILE A 526 35.88 -12.13 8.75
N ASP A 527 35.75 -10.84 9.11
CA ASP A 527 36.73 -9.80 8.73
C ASP A 527 37.89 -9.61 9.72
N ARG A 528 37.88 -10.29 10.88
CA ARG A 528 38.98 -10.23 11.88
C ARG A 528 39.97 -11.41 11.76
N GLN A 529 39.83 -12.26 10.75
CA GLN A 529 40.83 -13.23 10.33
C GLN A 529 41.25 -12.93 8.90
#